data_AF-A0AAU1EIG3-F1
#
_entry.id   AF-A0AAU1EIG3-F1
#
_cell.length_a   1.000
_cell.length_b   1.000
_cell.length_c   1.000
_cell.angle_alpha   90.00
_cell.angle_beta   90.00
_cell.angle_gamma   90.00
#
_symmetry.space_group_name_H-M   'P 1'
#
loop_
_entity.id
_entity.type
_entity.pdbx_description
1 polymer ?
#
loop_
_entity_poly.entity_id
_entity_poly.type
_entity_poly.pdbx_seq_one_letter_code
_entity_poly.pdbx_strand_id
1 'polypeptide(L)'
;MAVTFVHQKAGAPDLYRRGMRPATASLDVLLTDVEADLVIRDGDCVVWSETKFPVAELACALADWLRQPDGERGDFAFQSMSYSEVGAVWIEASAGGWCVGSVFLPDTWAAPVGWDSLVATIRQFVSAVRQDVADIGIDPALIPAL
;
A
#
# COMPACT_ATOMS: atom_id res chain seq x y z
N MET A 1 -4.27 -3.30 -19.90
CA MET A 1 -2.97 -3.17 -19.20
C MET A 1 -3.25 -3.37 -17.72
N ALA A 2 -2.27 -3.85 -16.94
CA ALA A 2 -2.48 -4.16 -15.53
C ALA A 2 -1.87 -3.05 -14.68
N VAL A 3 -2.66 -2.53 -13.73
CA VAL A 3 -2.15 -1.64 -12.69
C VAL A 3 -1.13 -2.39 -11.84
N THR A 4 -0.05 -1.73 -11.41
CA THR A 4 0.96 -2.32 -10.51
C THR A 4 1.36 -1.34 -9.40
N PHE A 5 1.53 -1.88 -8.19
CA PHE A 5 2.17 -1.18 -7.08
C PHE A 5 3.63 -1.62 -7.01
N VAL A 6 4.54 -0.73 -7.40
CA VAL A 6 5.98 -0.99 -7.38
C VAL A 6 6.59 -0.20 -6.24
N HIS A 7 7.40 -0.84 -5.41
CA HIS A 7 8.19 -0.13 -4.41
C HIS A 7 9.66 -0.53 -4.50
N GLN A 8 10.56 0.39 -4.11
CA GLN A 8 11.94 0.03 -3.81
C GLN A 8 12.01 -0.77 -2.51
N LYS A 9 13.19 -1.36 -2.21
CA LYS A 9 13.40 -2.08 -0.96
C LYS A 9 13.04 -1.19 0.24
N ALA A 10 12.06 -1.62 1.02
CA ALA A 10 11.62 -0.86 2.19
C ALA A 10 12.69 -0.82 3.27
N GLY A 11 12.64 0.21 4.11
CA GLY A 11 13.50 0.40 5.25
C GLY A 11 12.77 1.11 6.39
N ALA A 12 13.43 1.21 7.54
CA ALA A 12 12.92 1.99 8.68
C ALA A 12 13.92 3.07 9.14
N PRO A 13 14.40 3.95 8.24
CA PRO A 13 15.47 4.90 8.56
C PRO A 13 15.07 5.85 9.69
N ASP A 14 13.82 6.28 9.71
CA ASP A 14 13.33 7.26 10.67
C ASP A 14 13.14 6.64 12.06
N LEU A 15 12.81 5.35 12.12
CA LEU A 15 12.79 4.57 13.36
C LEU A 15 14.16 4.59 14.05
N TYR A 16 15.20 4.28 13.28
CA TYR A 16 16.56 4.24 13.81
C TYR A 16 17.11 5.63 14.13
N ARG A 17 16.75 6.67 13.34
CA ARG A 17 17.13 8.07 13.63
C ARG A 17 16.54 8.55 14.95
N ARG A 18 15.34 8.10 15.32
CA ARG A 18 14.71 8.39 16.62
C ARG A 18 15.29 7.56 17.77
N GLY A 19 16.30 6.73 17.51
CA GLY A 19 16.92 5.86 18.53
C GLY A 19 16.08 4.65 18.89
N MET A 20 14.99 4.38 18.16
CA MET A 20 14.12 3.25 18.39
C MET A 20 14.65 1.97 17.72
N ARG A 21 14.08 0.84 18.13
CA ARG A 21 14.33 -0.48 17.57
C ARG A 21 13.00 -1.16 17.27
N PRO A 22 12.94 -2.02 16.23
CA PRO A 22 11.76 -2.84 15.94
C PRO A 22 11.14 -3.49 17.17
N ALA A 23 11.96 -4.08 18.04
CA ALA A 23 11.52 -4.81 19.23
C ALA A 23 10.86 -3.96 20.32
N THR A 24 11.01 -2.63 20.29
CA THR A 24 10.50 -1.73 21.34
C THR A 24 9.55 -0.67 20.80
N ALA A 25 9.38 -0.56 19.49
CA ALA A 25 8.46 0.38 18.89
C ALA A 25 7.01 -0.11 18.99
N SER A 26 6.06 0.82 19.06
CA SER A 26 4.64 0.47 18.97
C SER A 26 4.28 0.02 17.55
N LEU A 27 3.16 -0.68 17.43
CA LEU A 27 2.62 -1.12 16.14
C LEU A 27 2.47 0.05 15.16
N ASP A 28 1.85 1.15 15.60
CA ASP A 28 1.60 2.35 14.80
C ASP A 28 2.91 2.96 14.28
N VAL A 29 3.95 2.95 15.12
CA VAL A 29 5.28 3.42 14.74
C VAL A 29 5.90 2.52 13.67
N LEU A 30 5.77 1.19 13.80
CA LEU A 30 6.30 0.27 12.80
C LEU A 30 5.57 0.38 11.46
N LEU A 31 4.25 0.58 11.48
CA LEU A 31 3.45 0.73 10.26
C LEU A 31 3.79 2.01 9.50
N THR A 32 4.01 3.11 10.23
CA THR A 32 4.34 4.42 9.63
C THR A 32 5.80 4.55 9.21
N ASP A 33 6.74 3.97 9.98
CA ASP A 33 8.17 4.13 9.70
C ASP A 33 8.75 3.11 8.71
N VAL A 34 8.02 2.04 8.37
CA VAL A 34 8.44 1.15 7.28
C VAL A 34 8.06 1.80 5.95
N GLU A 35 9.05 2.47 5.38
CA GLU A 35 8.90 3.37 4.26
C GLU A 35 9.64 2.85 3.02
N ALA A 36 9.12 3.18 1.84
CA ALA A 36 9.79 2.97 0.56
C ALA A 36 9.35 4.01 -0.47
N ASP A 37 10.10 4.13 -1.56
CA ASP A 37 9.62 4.85 -2.74
C ASP A 37 8.53 4.01 -3.41
N LEU A 38 7.29 4.49 -3.40
CA LEU A 38 6.13 3.84 -4.00
C LEU A 38 5.82 4.46 -5.37
N VAL A 39 5.51 3.62 -6.35
CA VAL A 39 5.05 4.02 -7.68
C VAL A 39 3.85 3.17 -8.07
N ILE A 40 2.72 3.81 -8.35
CA ILE A 40 1.55 3.20 -8.99
C ILE A 40 1.71 3.38 -10.50
N ARG A 41 1.71 2.28 -11.25
CA ARG A 41 1.85 2.30 -12.71
C ARG A 41 0.66 1.66 -13.40
N ASP A 42 0.33 2.17 -14.58
CA ASP A 42 -0.51 1.50 -15.56
C ASP A 42 0.33 1.23 -16.81
N GLY A 43 0.85 0.01 -16.93
CA GLY A 43 1.89 -0.31 -17.90
C GLY A 43 3.14 0.57 -17.71
N ASP A 44 3.52 1.31 -18.74
CA ASP A 44 4.68 2.20 -18.70
C ASP A 44 4.38 3.56 -18.04
N CYS A 45 3.10 3.92 -17.94
CA CYS A 45 2.64 5.21 -17.39
C CYS A 45 2.69 5.20 -15.87
N VAL A 46 3.29 6.23 -15.28
CA VAL A 46 3.21 6.48 -13.83
C VAL A 46 1.90 7.21 -13.54
N VAL A 47 1.04 6.58 -12.75
CA VAL A 47 -0.21 7.17 -12.26
C VAL A 47 0.08 8.11 -11.09
N TRP A 48 0.87 7.63 -10.14
CA TRP A 48 1.29 8.40 -8.98
C TRP A 48 2.57 7.80 -8.39
N SER A 49 3.38 8.63 -7.75
CA SER A 49 4.58 8.19 -7.05
C SER A 49 4.86 9.06 -5.85
N GLU A 50 5.38 8.46 -4.79
CA GLU A 50 5.76 9.16 -3.57
C GLU A 50 7.01 8.54 -2.96
N THR A 51 7.88 9.39 -2.44
CA THR A 51 9.11 8.97 -1.74
C THR A 51 8.82 8.80 -0.26
N LYS A 52 9.51 7.86 0.40
CA LYS A 52 9.30 7.57 1.83
C LYS A 52 7.83 7.32 2.20
N PHE A 53 7.11 6.61 1.35
CA PHE A 53 5.71 6.30 1.57
C PHE A 53 5.57 5.14 2.58
N PRO A 54 4.61 5.17 3.54
CA PRO A 54 4.43 4.13 4.55
C PRO A 54 3.84 2.85 3.93
N VAL A 55 4.70 2.05 3.29
CA VAL A 55 4.30 0.87 2.52
C VAL A 55 3.75 -0.26 3.38
N ALA A 56 4.22 -0.39 4.64
CA ALA A 56 3.68 -1.39 5.57
C ALA A 56 2.24 -1.06 5.98
N GLU A 57 1.97 0.22 6.25
CA GLU A 57 0.62 0.69 6.55
C GLU A 57 -0.34 0.44 5.37
N LEU A 58 0.07 0.79 4.14
CA LEU A 58 -0.73 0.53 2.95
C LEU A 58 -0.96 -0.98 2.72
N ALA A 59 0.08 -1.80 2.88
CA ALA A 59 -0.05 -3.24 2.74
C ALA A 59 -1.02 -3.83 3.77
N CYS A 60 -1.02 -3.31 5.00
CA CYS A 60 -1.97 -3.70 6.04
C CYS A 60 -3.41 -3.36 5.63
N ALA A 61 -3.65 -2.10 5.27
CA ALA A 61 -4.96 -1.60 4.88
C ALA A 61 -5.53 -2.34 3.66
N LEU A 62 -4.70 -2.60 2.64
CA LEU A 62 -5.11 -3.37 1.45
C LEU A 62 -5.41 -4.83 1.78
N ALA A 63 -4.63 -5.45 2.66
CA ALA A 63 -4.87 -6.82 3.07
C ALA A 63 -6.18 -6.96 3.86
N ASP A 64 -6.46 -6.02 4.75
CA ASP A 64 -7.72 -5.98 5.49
C ASP A 64 -8.91 -5.73 4.57
N TRP A 65 -8.78 -4.80 3.61
CA TRP A 65 -9.81 -4.53 2.61
C TRP A 65 -10.13 -5.78 1.75
N LEU A 66 -9.12 -6.51 1.29
CA LEU A 66 -9.35 -7.75 0.52
C LEU A 66 -10.00 -8.88 1.32
N ARG A 67 -9.84 -8.90 2.64
CA ARG A 67 -10.47 -9.89 3.52
C ARG A 67 -11.94 -9.61 3.81
N GLN A 68 -12.41 -8.39 3.56
CA GLN A 68 -13.82 -8.08 3.70
C GLN A 68 -14.64 -8.89 2.69
N PRO A 69 -15.82 -9.39 3.08
CA PRO A 69 -16.71 -10.09 2.15
C PRO A 69 -17.20 -9.13 1.05
N ASP A 70 -17.44 -9.64 -0.16
CA ASP A 70 -17.77 -8.84 -1.33
C ASP A 70 -18.93 -7.85 -1.12
N GLY A 71 -19.92 -8.22 -0.29
CA GLY A 71 -21.08 -7.37 0.01
C GLY A 71 -20.81 -6.19 0.94
N GLU A 72 -19.67 -6.17 1.63
CA GLU A 72 -19.29 -5.15 2.61
C GLU A 72 -18.02 -4.38 2.21
N ARG A 73 -17.23 -4.92 1.27
CA ARG A 73 -15.91 -4.39 0.88
C ARG A 73 -15.94 -2.93 0.41
N GLY A 74 -16.93 -2.58 -0.42
CA GLY A 74 -17.03 -1.25 -1.02
C GLY A 74 -15.75 -0.80 -1.75
N ASP A 75 -15.62 0.52 -1.90
CA ASP A 75 -14.40 1.15 -2.40
C ASP A 75 -13.34 1.24 -1.30
N PHE A 76 -12.07 1.34 -1.71
CA PHE A 76 -10.95 1.55 -0.82
C PHE A 76 -10.49 3.00 -0.87
N ALA A 77 -10.31 3.62 0.29
CA ALA A 77 -9.59 4.86 0.42
C ALA A 77 -8.58 4.74 1.55
N PHE A 78 -7.29 4.89 1.22
CA PHE A 78 -6.23 4.74 2.20
C PHE A 78 -6.30 5.85 3.25
N GLN A 79 -6.48 5.45 4.51
CA GLN A 79 -6.44 6.33 5.67
C GLN A 79 -5.12 6.11 6.39
N SER A 80 -4.13 6.93 6.04
CA SER A 80 -2.82 6.86 6.67
C SER A 80 -2.77 7.68 7.95
N MET A 81 -2.01 7.22 8.93
CA MET A 81 -1.61 7.99 10.11
C MET A 81 -0.62 9.12 9.75
N SER A 82 0.03 9.04 8.58
CA SER A 82 1.04 10.00 8.12
C SER A 82 0.46 11.13 7.26
N TYR A 83 -0.77 10.99 6.76
CA TYR A 83 -1.42 11.97 5.89
C TYR A 83 -2.73 12.48 6.51
N SER A 84 -3.02 13.77 6.31
CA SER A 84 -4.34 14.32 6.65
C SER A 84 -5.41 13.95 5.62
N GLU A 85 -5.00 13.77 4.37
CA GLU A 85 -5.85 13.48 3.23
C GLU A 85 -6.16 11.98 3.16
N VAL A 86 -7.45 11.67 3.07
CA VAL A 86 -7.93 10.30 2.80
C VAL A 86 -7.84 10.02 1.31
N GLY A 87 -7.31 8.86 0.94
CA GLY A 87 -7.20 8.46 -0.46
C GLY A 87 -5.87 8.84 -1.12
N ALA A 88 -4.79 8.95 -0.35
CA ALA A 88 -3.43 9.01 -0.92
C ALA A 88 -3.19 7.87 -1.92
N VAL A 89 -3.79 6.70 -1.63
CA VAL A 89 -4.12 5.66 -2.60
C VAL A 89 -5.61 5.34 -2.45
N TRP A 90 -6.35 5.32 -3.55
CA TRP A 90 -7.75 4.89 -3.57
C TRP A 90 -7.97 3.82 -4.64
N ILE A 91 -8.97 2.96 -4.43
CA ILE A 91 -9.43 1.96 -5.38
C ILE A 91 -10.95 2.01 -5.45
N GLU A 92 -11.50 2.35 -6.61
CA GLU A 92 -12.94 2.56 -6.77
C GLU A 92 -13.51 1.70 -7.91
N ALA A 93 -14.73 1.21 -7.71
CA ALA A 93 -15.46 0.47 -8.72
C ALA A 93 -15.95 1.41 -9.84
N SER A 94 -15.74 0.99 -11.09
CA SER A 94 -16.21 1.67 -12.29
C SER A 94 -16.95 0.69 -13.21
N ALA A 95 -17.64 1.20 -14.23
CA ALA A 95 -18.33 0.37 -15.22
C ALA A 95 -17.40 -0.62 -15.96
N GLY A 96 -16.09 -0.34 -16.01
CA GLY A 96 -15.08 -1.17 -16.67
C GLY A 96 -14.27 -2.09 -15.75
N GLY A 97 -14.57 -2.12 -14.45
CA GLY A 97 -13.75 -2.77 -13.43
C GLY A 97 -13.25 -1.77 -12.39
N TRP A 98 -12.12 -2.04 -11.76
CA TRP A 98 -11.60 -1.22 -10.68
C TRP A 98 -10.55 -0.23 -11.16
N CYS A 99 -10.67 1.02 -10.74
CA CYS A 99 -9.69 2.07 -11.00
C CYS A 99 -8.82 2.28 -9.76
N VAL A 100 -7.57 2.68 -9.96
CA VAL A 100 -6.64 3.02 -8.87
C VAL A 100 -6.07 4.40 -9.13
N GLY A 101 -6.04 5.24 -8.10
CA GLY A 101 -5.48 6.58 -8.21
C GLY A 101 -5.05 7.15 -6.88
N SER A 102 -4.81 8.46 -6.88
CA SER A 102 -4.44 9.24 -5.70
C SER A 102 -5.27 10.52 -5.64
N VAL A 103 -5.68 10.92 -4.44
CA VAL A 103 -6.36 12.21 -4.20
C VAL A 103 -5.46 13.40 -4.54
N PHE A 104 -4.13 13.21 -4.53
CA PHE A 104 -3.16 14.24 -4.89
C PHE A 104 -3.08 14.50 -6.41
N LEU A 105 -3.58 13.57 -7.22
CA LEU A 105 -3.69 13.70 -8.68
C LEU A 105 -5.10 13.27 -9.14
N PRO A 106 -6.13 14.09 -8.84
CA PRO A 106 -7.53 13.69 -9.04
C PRO A 106 -7.91 13.43 -10.52
N ASP A 107 -7.18 14.03 -11.45
CA ASP A 107 -7.41 13.87 -12.90
C ASP A 107 -6.58 12.73 -13.51
N THR A 108 -5.88 11.93 -12.70
CA THR A 108 -5.00 10.84 -13.17
C THR A 108 -5.26 9.55 -12.38
N TRP A 109 -5.68 8.51 -13.09
CA TRP A 109 -5.89 7.17 -12.53
C TRP A 109 -5.55 6.09 -13.55
N ALA A 110 -5.30 4.87 -13.06
CA ALA A 110 -5.06 3.71 -13.91
C ALA A 110 -6.34 3.34 -14.69
N ALA A 111 -6.17 2.81 -15.91
CA ALA A 111 -7.29 2.24 -16.64
C ALA A 111 -8.00 1.13 -15.82
N PRO A 112 -9.33 0.97 -15.97
CA PRO A 112 -10.07 -0.04 -15.22
C PRO A 112 -9.51 -1.45 -15.41
N VAL A 113 -9.32 -2.16 -14.30
CA VAL A 113 -8.83 -3.55 -14.29
C VAL A 113 -9.86 -4.52 -13.73
N GLY A 114 -9.82 -5.76 -14.19
CA GLY A 114 -10.63 -6.83 -13.62
C GLY A 114 -10.24 -7.14 -12.17
N TRP A 115 -11.22 -7.58 -11.38
CA TRP A 115 -11.03 -7.91 -9.96
C TRP A 115 -9.87 -8.87 -9.72
N ASP A 116 -9.79 -9.98 -10.47
CA ASP A 116 -8.72 -10.97 -10.29
C ASP A 116 -7.32 -10.38 -10.56
N SER A 117 -7.23 -9.44 -11.50
CA SER A 117 -5.98 -8.73 -11.80
C SER A 117 -5.59 -7.76 -10.69
N LEU A 118 -6.57 -7.04 -10.14
CA LEU A 118 -6.36 -6.16 -9.00
C LEU A 118 -5.90 -6.97 -7.78
N VAL A 119 -6.59 -8.07 -7.45
CA VAL A 119 -6.25 -8.95 -6.32
C VAL A 119 -4.86 -9.54 -6.48
N ALA A 120 -4.51 -10.04 -7.67
CA ALA A 120 -3.17 -10.57 -7.94
C ALA A 120 -2.08 -9.52 -7.68
N THR A 121 -2.31 -8.28 -8.12
CA THR A 121 -1.38 -7.16 -7.93
C THR A 121 -1.23 -6.79 -6.46
N ILE A 122 -2.34 -6.66 -5.73
CA ILE A 122 -2.31 -6.36 -4.29
C ILE A 122 -1.60 -7.47 -3.52
N ARG A 123 -1.85 -8.74 -3.84
CA ARG A 123 -1.18 -9.90 -3.21
C ARG A 123 0.33 -9.86 -3.42
N GLN A 124 0.77 -9.53 -4.63
CA GLN A 124 2.20 -9.39 -4.94
C GLN A 124 2.83 -8.26 -4.12
N PHE A 125 2.19 -7.10 -4.08
CA PHE A 125 2.64 -5.96 -3.28
C PHE A 125 2.73 -6.31 -1.79
N VAL A 126 1.66 -6.84 -1.21
CA VAL A 126 1.62 -7.24 0.21
C VAL A 126 2.70 -8.27 0.52
N SER A 127 2.90 -9.27 -0.35
CA SER A 127 3.95 -10.27 -0.18
C SER A 127 5.35 -9.66 -0.22
N ALA A 128 5.60 -8.71 -1.11
CA ALA A 128 6.90 -8.03 -1.23
C ALA A 128 7.19 -7.17 0.01
N VAL A 129 6.23 -6.38 0.47
CA VAL A 129 6.38 -5.58 1.70
C VAL A 129 6.58 -6.45 2.93
N ARG A 130 5.87 -7.59 3.04
CA ARG A 130 6.08 -8.56 4.12
C ARG A 130 7.50 -9.12 4.13
N GLN A 131 8.06 -9.40 2.96
CA GLN A 131 9.44 -9.88 2.85
C GLN A 131 10.42 -8.79 3.30
N ASP A 132 10.22 -7.54 2.89
CA ASP A 132 11.07 -6.42 3.32
C ASP A 132 10.99 -6.17 4.83
N VAL A 133 9.78 -6.26 5.42
CA VAL A 133 9.56 -6.18 6.88
C VAL A 133 10.38 -7.25 7.61
N ALA A 134 10.36 -8.49 7.10
CA ALA A 134 11.15 -9.58 7.66
C ALA A 134 12.67 -9.34 7.51
N ASP A 135 13.11 -8.82 6.37
CA ASP A 135 14.51 -8.47 6.10
C ASP A 135 15.05 -7.39 7.06
N ILE A 136 14.20 -6.46 7.50
CA ILE A 136 14.53 -5.40 8.48
C ILE A 136 14.54 -5.96 9.92
N GLY A 137 14.07 -7.19 10.13
CA GLY A 137 13.99 -7.85 11.44
C GLY A 137 12.73 -7.50 12.23
N ILE A 138 11.66 -7.06 11.54
CA ILE A 138 10.33 -6.89 12.11
C ILE A 138 9.52 -8.18 11.82
N ASP A 139 8.60 -8.55 12.73
CA ASP A 139 7.73 -9.71 12.49
C ASP A 139 6.78 -9.44 11.30
N PRO A 140 6.84 -10.23 10.20
CA PRO A 140 5.96 -10.04 9.06
C PRO A 140 4.48 -10.30 9.38
N ALA A 141 4.14 -10.89 10.53
CA ALA A 141 2.76 -10.98 11.03
C ALA A 141 2.16 -9.60 11.38
N LEU A 142 2.98 -8.54 11.42
CA LEU A 142 2.55 -7.14 11.44
C LEU A 142 1.51 -6.85 10.34
N ILE A 143 1.81 -7.33 9.14
CA ILE A 143 0.93 -7.18 7.99
C ILE A 143 0.04 -8.43 7.98
N PRO A 144 -1.24 -8.35 7.60
CA PRO A 144 -2.06 -9.52 7.45
C PRO A 144 -1.69 -10.35 6.20
N ALA A 145 -1.67 -11.69 6.31
CA ALA A 145 -1.45 -12.58 5.17
C ALA A 145 -2.70 -12.69 4.28
N LEU A 146 -2.51 -12.82 2.97
CA LEU A 146 -3.59 -12.93 1.97
C LEU A 146 -3.63 -14.28 1.30
#